data_AF-A0A661MEK9-F1
#
_entry.id   AF-A0A661MEK9-F1
#
_cell.length_a   1.000
_cell.length_b   1.000
_cell.length_c   1.000
_cell.angle_alpha   90.00
_cell.angle_beta   90.00
_cell.angle_gamma   90.00
#
_symmetry.space_group_name_H-M   'P 1'
#
loop_
_entity.id
_entity.type
_entity.pdbx_description
1 polymer ?
#
loop_
_entity_poly.entity_id
_entity_poly.type
_entity_poly.pdbx_seq_one_letter_code
_entity_poly.pdbx_strand_id
1 'polypeptide(L)'
;MTRGVSQGGLRYDELYRVTVANVGRSHERRYTYDANGNITNILMPKHASRNKSFLYDDLDRLIRADVPRFQPQGVTRDQYEYSYDLVGNRLS
;
A
#
# COMPACT_ATOMS: atom_id res chain seq x y z
N MET A 1 18.01 -7.28 15.69
CA MET A 1 18.06 -6.29 14.59
C MET A 1 18.22 -7.05 13.29
N THR A 2 17.13 -7.51 12.69
CA THR A 2 17.20 -8.36 11.50
C THR A 2 17.59 -7.51 10.30
N ARG A 3 18.83 -7.70 9.80
CA ARG A 3 19.38 -6.98 8.64
C ARG A 3 18.57 -7.37 7.40
N GLY A 4 17.55 -6.59 7.07
CA GLY A 4 16.96 -6.62 5.73
C GLY A 4 18.07 -6.33 4.71
N VAL A 5 18.19 -7.19 3.71
CA VAL A 5 19.19 -7.03 2.64
C VAL A 5 18.92 -5.69 1.95
N SER A 6 19.91 -4.79 1.95
CA SER A 6 19.83 -3.54 1.20
C SER A 6 20.55 -3.71 -0.13
N GLN A 7 19.80 -3.82 -1.22
CA GLN A 7 20.34 -3.78 -2.57
C GLN A 7 19.68 -2.61 -3.30
N GLY A 8 20.47 -1.71 -3.89
CA GLY A 8 19.95 -0.66 -4.78
C GLY A 8 18.89 0.29 -4.18
N GLY A 9 18.86 0.51 -2.86
CA GLY A 9 17.86 1.37 -2.21
C GLY A 9 16.53 0.68 -1.89
N LEU A 10 16.50 -0.65 -1.91
CA LEU A 10 15.39 -1.49 -1.45
C LEU A 10 15.70 -2.10 -0.07
N ARG A 11 14.66 -2.45 0.68
CA ARG A 11 14.71 -3.36 1.84
C ARG A 11 13.63 -4.40 1.68
N TYR A 12 13.86 -5.57 2.23
CA TYR A 12 12.96 -6.72 2.13
C TYR A 12 12.58 -7.27 3.50
N ASP A 13 11.45 -7.97 3.59
CA ASP A 13 11.15 -8.89 4.68
C ASP A 13 11.77 -10.28 4.47
N GLU A 14 11.49 -11.21 5.38
CA GLU A 14 12.03 -12.58 5.36
C GLU A 14 11.48 -13.43 4.19
N LEU A 15 10.37 -13.01 3.59
CA LEU A 15 9.80 -13.62 2.39
C LEU A 15 10.33 -12.96 1.09
N TYR A 16 11.37 -12.12 1.20
CA TYR A 16 11.94 -11.35 0.10
C TYR A 16 10.94 -10.40 -0.58
N ARG A 17 9.90 -9.95 0.13
CA ARG A 17 8.98 -8.91 -0.35
C ARG A 17 9.52 -7.53 0.02
N VAL A 18 9.34 -6.53 -0.85
CA VAL A 18 9.90 -5.18 -0.65
C VAL A 18 9.15 -4.44 0.47
N THR A 19 9.80 -4.17 1.60
CA THR A 19 9.22 -3.38 2.71
C THR A 19 9.55 -1.91 2.61
N VAL A 20 10.66 -1.54 1.98
CA VAL A 20 11.02 -0.14 1.73
C VAL A 20 11.62 -0.02 0.34
N ALA A 21 11.16 0.97 -0.43
CA ALA A 21 11.77 1.38 -1.69
C ALA A 21 12.28 2.81 -1.59
N ASN A 22 13.38 3.10 -2.29
CA ASN A 22 14.05 4.41 -2.30
C ASN A 22 14.51 4.87 -0.91
N VAL A 23 15.12 3.96 -0.14
CA VAL A 23 15.58 4.22 1.24
C VAL A 23 16.36 5.54 1.34
N GLY A 24 15.93 6.43 2.24
CA GLY A 24 16.52 7.74 2.53
C GLY A 24 16.17 8.86 1.55
N ARG A 25 15.58 8.54 0.38
CA ARG A 25 15.28 9.53 -0.68
C ARG A 25 14.02 10.34 -0.35
N SER A 26 13.74 11.39 -1.14
CA SER A 26 12.53 12.22 -0.97
C SER A 26 11.24 11.42 -1.21
N HIS A 27 11.29 10.51 -2.18
CA HIS A 27 10.20 9.62 -2.56
C HIS A 27 10.35 8.18 -1.98
N GLU A 28 10.88 8.07 -0.74
CA GLU A 28 10.86 6.81 0.02
C GLU A 28 9.41 6.30 0.15
N ARG A 29 9.21 5.01 -0.11
CA ARG A 29 7.93 4.31 0.10
C ARG A 29 8.14 3.15 1.06
N ARG A 30 7.23 2.98 2.02
CA ARG A 30 7.20 1.84 2.93
C ARG A 30 5.93 1.04 2.69
N TYR A 31 6.07 -0.26 2.60
CA TYR A 31 4.99 -1.19 2.30
C TYR A 31 4.73 -2.07 3.52
N THR A 32 3.46 -2.28 3.83
CA THR A 32 3.03 -3.32 4.78
C THR A 32 2.18 -4.33 4.05
N TYR A 33 2.29 -5.58 4.48
CA TYR A 33 1.58 -6.71 3.89
C TYR A 33 0.74 -7.40 4.95
N ASP A 34 -0.39 -7.97 4.55
CA ASP A 34 -1.08 -8.96 5.38
C ASP A 34 -0.39 -10.34 5.27
N ALA A 35 -0.99 -11.36 5.91
CA ALA A 35 -0.47 -12.72 5.92
C ALA A 35 -0.50 -13.39 4.53
N ASN A 36 -1.47 -13.03 3.68
CA ASN A 36 -1.61 -13.55 2.32
C ASN A 36 -0.68 -12.82 1.33
N GLY A 37 -0.12 -11.69 1.74
CA GLY A 37 0.83 -10.91 0.95
C GLY A 37 0.20 -9.76 0.17
N ASN A 38 -1.03 -9.39 0.47
CA ASN A 38 -1.63 -8.18 -0.08
C ASN A 38 -1.05 -6.94 0.61
N ILE A 39 -0.86 -5.87 -0.15
CA ILE A 39 -0.35 -4.60 0.38
C ILE A 39 -1.48 -3.91 1.16
N THR A 40 -1.33 -3.76 2.48
CA THR A 40 -2.33 -3.06 3.30
C THR A 40 -2.04 -1.57 3.43
N ASN A 41 -0.77 -1.14 3.30
CA ASN A 41 -0.40 0.27 3.31
C ASN A 41 0.77 0.57 2.37
N ILE A 42 0.74 1.78 1.79
CA ILE A 42 1.89 2.41 1.14
C ILE A 42 2.09 3.76 1.82
N LEU A 43 3.16 3.89 2.58
CA LEU A 43 3.48 5.10 3.34
C LEU A 43 4.62 5.87 2.67
N MET A 44 4.51 7.19 2.60
CA MET A 44 5.56 8.09 2.14
C MET A 44 5.99 8.97 3.34
N PRO A 45 7.07 8.62 4.06
CA PRO A 45 7.43 9.28 5.32
C PRO A 45 7.62 10.80 5.21
N LYS A 46 8.15 11.28 4.07
CA LYS A 46 8.35 12.71 3.80
C LYS A 46 7.11 13.40 3.19
N HIS A 47 6.08 12.64 2.84
CA HIS A 47 4.88 13.12 2.18
C HIS A 47 3.64 12.36 2.68
N ALA A 48 3.36 12.43 3.99
CA ALA A 48 2.31 11.63 4.63
C ALA A 48 0.90 11.82 4.03
N SER A 49 0.61 13.00 3.43
CA SER A 49 -0.63 13.25 2.68
C SER A 49 -0.80 12.32 1.48
N ARG A 50 0.27 11.64 1.03
CA ARG A 50 0.26 10.68 -0.09
C ARG A 50 0.13 9.22 0.33
N ASN A 51 0.00 8.95 1.64
CA ASN A 51 -0.15 7.58 2.15
C ASN A 51 -1.40 6.92 1.57
N LYS A 52 -1.38 5.60 1.37
CA LYS A 52 -2.52 4.81 0.90
C LYS A 52 -2.77 3.65 1.85
N SER A 53 -4.03 3.25 2.02
CA SER A 53 -4.40 2.03 2.72
C SER A 53 -5.42 1.22 1.92
N PHE A 54 -5.38 -0.10 2.12
CA PHE A 54 -6.18 -1.06 1.38
C PHE A 54 -6.71 -2.13 2.32
N LEU A 55 -7.95 -2.57 2.10
CA LEU A 55 -8.56 -3.71 2.78
C LEU A 55 -9.02 -4.73 1.75
N TYR A 56 -8.92 -5.99 2.15
CA TYR A 56 -9.24 -7.14 1.31
C TYR A 56 -10.27 -8.02 2.02
N ASP A 57 -11.09 -8.73 1.25
CA ASP A 57 -11.90 -9.83 1.78
C ASP A 57 -11.09 -11.13 1.93
N ASP A 58 -11.70 -12.17 2.46
CA ASP A 58 -11.07 -13.47 2.71
C ASP A 58 -10.60 -14.19 1.42
N LEU A 59 -11.00 -13.70 0.24
CA LEU A 59 -10.59 -14.20 -1.07
C LEU A 59 -9.51 -13.33 -1.72
N ASP A 60 -8.84 -12.47 -0.94
CA ASP A 60 -7.80 -11.53 -1.38
C ASP A 60 -8.27 -10.49 -2.40
N ARG A 61 -9.57 -10.18 -2.43
CA ARG A 61 -10.13 -9.17 -3.33
C ARG A 61 -10.22 -7.82 -2.60
N LEU A 62 -9.78 -6.75 -3.27
CA LEU A 62 -9.78 -5.40 -2.71
C LEU A 62 -11.22 -4.93 -2.45
N ILE A 63 -11.59 -4.70 -1.19
CA ILE A 63 -12.93 -4.18 -0.82
C ILE A 63 -12.92 -2.71 -0.42
N ARG A 64 -11.76 -2.14 -0.07
CA ARG A 64 -11.63 -0.71 0.23
C ARG A 64 -10.26 -0.17 -0.14
N ALA A 65 -10.21 1.03 -0.72
CA ALA A 65 -8.99 1.80 -0.93
C ALA A 65 -9.17 3.25 -0.45
N ASP A 66 -8.29 3.71 0.44
CA ASP A 66 -8.15 5.14 0.79
C ASP A 66 -6.90 5.66 0.09
N VAL A 67 -7.08 6.64 -0.80
CA VAL A 67 -6.01 7.22 -1.62
C VAL A 67 -6.05 8.74 -1.61
N PRO A 68 -4.89 9.39 -1.77
CA PRO A 68 -4.84 10.84 -1.90
C PRO A 68 -5.48 11.29 -3.20
N ARG A 69 -6.35 12.30 -3.11
CA ARG A 69 -6.81 13.10 -4.23
C ARG A 69 -6.06 14.41 -4.25
N PHE A 70 -5.30 14.66 -5.31
CA PHE A 70 -4.54 15.88 -5.50
C PHE A 70 -5.42 16.93 -6.17
N GLN A 71 -5.62 18.06 -5.50
CA GLN A 71 -6.37 19.21 -6.00
C GLN A 71 -5.48 20.44 -5.99
N PRO A 72 -5.77 21.48 -6.80
CA PRO A 72 -5.02 22.74 -6.75
C PRO A 72 -5.00 23.37 -5.34
N GLN A 73 -6.09 23.21 -4.59
CA GLN A 73 -6.26 23.79 -3.25
C GLN A 73 -5.64 22.94 -2.12
N GLY A 74 -5.14 21.74 -2.42
CA GLY A 74 -4.56 20.84 -1.42
C GLY A 74 -4.75 19.35 -1.74
N VAL A 75 -4.41 18.50 -0.76
CA VAL A 75 -4.58 17.05 -0.87
C VAL A 75 -5.75 16.62 0.02
N THR A 76 -6.77 16.01 -0.57
CA THR A 76 -7.89 15.38 0.14
C THR A 76 -7.78 13.85 0.04
N ARG A 77 -8.79 13.13 0.55
CA ARG A 77 -8.90 11.67 0.45
C ARG A 77 -10.08 11.27 -0.42
N ASP A 78 -9.84 10.32 -1.32
CA ASP A 78 -10.90 9.56 -1.98
C ASP A 78 -10.93 8.17 -1.35
N GLN A 79 -12.13 7.70 -1.02
CA GLN A 79 -12.38 6.35 -0.56
C GLN A 79 -13.19 5.62 -1.63
N TYR A 80 -12.68 4.47 -2.05
CA TYR A 80 -13.38 3.54 -2.92
C TYR A 80 -13.76 2.30 -2.13
N GLU A 81 -14.99 1.84 -2.31
CA GLU A 81 -15.49 0.59 -1.76
C GLU A 81 -15.92 -0.31 -2.92
N TYR A 82 -15.63 -1.59 -2.79
CA TYR A 82 -15.92 -2.57 -3.81
C TYR A 82 -16.67 -3.74 -3.21
N SER A 83 -17.58 -4.30 -4.02
CA SER A 83 -18.30 -5.52 -3.69
C SER A 83 -18.23 -6.48 -4.86
N TYR A 84 -18.31 -7.77 -4.55
CA TYR A 84 -18.16 -8.83 -5.52
C TYR A 84 -19.24 -9.88 -5.31
N ASP A 85 -19.69 -10.50 -6.41
CA ASP A 85 -20.51 -11.70 -6.32
C ASP A 85 -19.69 -12.94 -5.94
N LEU A 86 -20.37 -14.08 -5.84
CA LEU A 86 -19.77 -15.35 -5.44
C LEU A 86 -18.78 -15.92 -6.48
N VAL A 87 -18.86 -15.50 -7.73
CA VAL A 87 -17.97 -15.96 -8.80
C VAL A 87 -16.88 -14.94 -9.14
N GLY A 88 -16.85 -13.81 -8.44
CA GLY A 88 -15.79 -12.81 -8.52
C GLY A 88 -16.07 -11.60 -9.40
N ASN A 89 -17.28 -11.45 -9.94
CA ASN A 89 -17.62 -10.23 -10.67
C ASN A 89 -17.78 -9.06 -9.70
N ARG A 90 -17.16 -7.91 -10.01
CA ARG A 90 -17.33 -6.68 -9.24
C ARG A 90 -18.71 -6.08 -9.50
N LEU A 91 -19.46 -5.80 -8.44
CA LEU A 91 -20.82 -5.22 -8.51
C LEU A 91 -20.82 -3.70 -8.34
N SER A 92 -19.89 -3.16 -7.55
CA SER A 92 -19.70 -1.72 -7.31
C SER A 92 -18.22 -1.36 -7.31
#